data_AF-A0A0E3QD24-F1
#
_entry.id   AF-A0A0E3QD24-F1
#
_cell.length_a   1.000
_cell.length_b   1.000
_cell.length_c   1.000
_cell.angle_alpha   90.00
_cell.angle_beta   90.00
_cell.angle_gamma   90.00
#
_symmetry.space_group_name_H-M   'P 1'
#
loop_
_entity.id
_entity.type
_entity.pdbx_description
1 polymer ?
#
loop_
_entity_poly.entity_id
_entity_poly.type
_entity_poly.pdbx_seq_one_letter_code
_entity_poly.pdbx_strand_id
1 'polypeptide(L)'
;MKFWLLKAAGTLEDEELILENSIITIGWAELPDLSSIKDEGQVKKLILEKYPGMQDERSSAWAGEIYSFITKIKKGDLVAVPLKTRNEMLIGKVTGDYEYRQISDFVRHIRSVSWSKTIQKGDFEEEYDVDLSSPETLFLIEAGPEKFSETTEIKTLGVLLEELNCTLDELGSLKERLLELTYRLADTEERLEVQKIAAEMEKMLK
;
A
#
# COMPACT_ATOMS: atom_id res chain seq x y z
N MET A 1 -17.83 7.57 8.33
CA MET A 1 -16.78 6.73 7.75
C MET A 1 -17.17 6.44 6.32
N LYS A 2 -16.26 6.67 5.38
CA LYS A 2 -16.43 6.41 3.94
C LYS A 2 -15.44 5.37 3.48
N PHE A 3 -15.68 4.79 2.30
CA PHE A 3 -14.75 3.87 1.66
C PHE A 3 -14.39 4.37 0.26
N TRP A 4 -13.09 4.50 0.01
CA TRP A 4 -12.56 5.10 -1.21
C TRP A 4 -11.80 4.05 -2.01
N LEU A 5 -12.01 3.98 -3.32
CA LEU A 5 -11.05 3.34 -4.20
C LEU A 5 -10.04 4.38 -4.66
N LEU A 6 -8.75 4.11 -4.50
CA LEU A 6 -7.67 4.97 -4.95
C LEU A 6 -6.66 4.16 -5.77
N LYS A 7 -6.53 4.47 -7.06
CA LYS A 7 -5.57 3.87 -7.98
C LYS A 7 -4.20 4.57 -7.84
N ALA A 8 -3.61 4.44 -6.65
CA ALA A 8 -2.36 5.11 -6.24
C ALA A 8 -1.09 4.55 -6.90
N ALA A 9 -1.10 3.29 -7.32
CA ALA A 9 0.08 2.58 -7.81
C ALA A 9 0.31 2.86 -9.30
N GLY A 10 1.20 3.79 -9.63
CA GLY A 10 1.63 4.07 -11.00
C GLY A 10 2.52 2.95 -11.56
N THR A 11 3.49 2.54 -10.73
CA THR A 11 4.61 1.64 -11.02
C THR A 11 4.85 0.66 -9.87
N LEU A 12 5.75 -0.32 -10.03
CA LEU A 12 6.17 -1.22 -8.95
C LEU A 12 6.81 -0.44 -7.77
N GLU A 13 7.63 0.56 -8.07
CA GLU A 13 8.29 1.39 -7.05
C GLU A 13 7.26 2.13 -6.18
N ASP A 14 6.17 2.60 -6.78
CA ASP A 14 5.09 3.25 -6.02
C ASP A 14 4.41 2.27 -5.05
N GLU A 15 4.21 1.01 -5.46
CA GLU A 15 3.60 -0.02 -4.62
C GLU A 15 4.46 -0.37 -3.41
N GLU A 16 5.77 -0.53 -3.62
CA GLU A 16 6.74 -0.78 -2.55
C GLU A 16 6.73 0.38 -1.56
N LEU A 17 6.76 1.63 -2.05
CA LEU A 17 6.69 2.82 -1.19
C LEU A 17 5.38 2.92 -0.38
N ILE A 18 4.24 2.60 -1.00
CA ILE A 18 2.91 2.57 -0.37
C ILE A 18 2.86 1.58 0.80
N LEU A 19 3.44 0.39 0.60
CA LEU A 19 3.50 -0.66 1.61
C LEU A 19 4.50 -0.33 2.72
N GLU A 20 5.76 -0.05 2.37
CA GLU A 20 6.85 0.19 3.32
C GLU A 20 6.58 1.40 4.23
N ASN A 21 6.04 2.48 3.67
CA ASN A 21 5.78 3.70 4.42
C ASN A 21 4.37 3.74 5.03
N SER A 22 3.52 2.74 4.74
CA SER A 22 2.13 2.71 5.18
C SER A 22 1.38 4.01 4.82
N ILE A 23 1.43 4.36 3.53
CA ILE A 23 0.85 5.58 2.98
C ILE A 23 0.00 5.29 1.75
N ILE A 24 -0.90 6.21 1.44
CA ILE A 24 -1.50 6.35 0.11
C ILE A 24 -1.03 7.62 -0.56
N THR A 25 -0.98 7.61 -1.89
CA THR A 25 -0.60 8.75 -2.73
C THR A 25 -1.58 8.90 -3.89
N ILE A 26 -1.73 10.12 -4.41
CA ILE A 26 -2.54 10.39 -5.60
C ILE A 26 -1.70 10.66 -6.85
N GLY A 27 -0.37 10.79 -6.73
CA GLY A 27 0.51 11.18 -7.84
C GLY A 27 0.68 12.69 -7.93
N TRP A 28 0.83 13.22 -9.16
CA TRP A 28 1.04 14.65 -9.47
C TRP A 28 2.10 15.34 -8.59
N ALA A 29 3.24 14.69 -8.36
CA ALA A 29 4.31 15.20 -7.50
C ALA A 29 4.91 16.54 -7.98
N GLU A 30 4.73 16.90 -9.24
CA GLU A 30 5.12 18.20 -9.80
C GLU A 30 4.25 19.37 -9.31
N LEU A 31 3.09 19.10 -8.72
CA LEU A 31 2.26 20.13 -8.07
C LEU A 31 2.87 20.56 -6.73
N PRO A 32 2.70 21.85 -6.36
CA PRO A 32 3.15 22.36 -5.08
C PRO A 32 2.29 21.81 -3.93
N ASP A 33 2.69 22.09 -2.69
CA ASP A 33 1.85 21.83 -1.51
C ASP A 33 0.43 22.41 -1.68
N LEU A 34 -0.58 21.55 -1.53
CA LEU A 34 -1.98 21.88 -1.71
C LEU A 34 -2.71 22.11 -0.37
N SER A 35 -1.99 22.15 0.76
CA SER A 35 -2.56 22.32 2.11
C SER A 35 -3.40 23.60 2.26
N SER A 36 -3.11 24.63 1.46
CA SER A 36 -3.80 25.94 1.51
C SER A 36 -4.91 26.11 0.47
N ILE A 37 -5.20 25.07 -0.33
CA ILE A 37 -6.24 25.11 -1.35
C ILE A 37 -7.62 25.22 -0.70
N LYS A 38 -8.44 26.14 -1.20
CA LYS A 38 -9.80 26.39 -0.68
C LYS A 38 -10.92 25.79 -1.52
N ASP A 39 -10.65 25.58 -2.80
CA ASP A 39 -11.63 25.13 -3.77
C ASP A 39 -10.96 24.37 -4.92
N GLU A 40 -11.75 23.56 -5.62
CA GLU A 40 -11.32 22.76 -6.77
C GLU A 40 -10.77 23.63 -7.92
N GLY A 41 -11.29 24.84 -8.09
CA GLY A 41 -10.85 25.78 -9.12
C GLY A 41 -9.39 26.20 -8.98
N GLN A 42 -8.89 26.31 -7.73
CA GLN A 42 -7.48 26.57 -7.48
C GLN A 42 -6.58 25.40 -7.90
N VAL A 43 -7.04 24.15 -7.68
CA VAL A 43 -6.31 22.96 -8.16
C VAL A 43 -6.30 22.94 -9.68
N LYS A 44 -7.45 23.16 -10.32
CA LYS A 44 -7.56 23.21 -11.79
C LYS A 44 -6.62 24.26 -12.39
N LYS A 45 -6.52 25.44 -11.75
CA LYS A 45 -5.58 26.49 -12.19
C LYS A 45 -4.13 25.99 -12.15
N LEU A 46 -3.71 25.35 -11.07
CA LEU A 46 -2.35 24.79 -10.96
C LEU A 46 -2.08 23.71 -12.01
N ILE A 47 -3.07 22.86 -12.30
CA ILE A 47 -3.00 21.85 -13.37
C ILE A 47 -2.78 22.54 -14.73
N LEU A 48 -3.58 23.57 -15.06
CA LEU A 48 -3.45 24.28 -16.34
C LEU A 48 -2.15 25.08 -16.47
N GLU A 49 -1.60 25.57 -15.36
CA GLU A 49 -0.27 26.20 -15.31
C GLU A 49 0.85 25.18 -15.59
N LYS A 50 0.73 23.95 -15.07
CA LYS A 50 1.71 22.87 -15.31
C LYS A 50 1.56 22.18 -16.65
N TYR A 51 0.33 22.08 -17.16
CA TYR A 51 0.00 21.40 -18.41
C TYR A 51 -0.76 22.34 -19.36
N PRO A 52 -0.06 23.30 -19.99
CA PRO A 52 -0.68 24.21 -20.95
C PRO A 52 -1.33 23.45 -22.11
N GLY A 53 -2.59 23.76 -22.40
CA GLY A 53 -3.35 23.13 -23.50
C GLY A 53 -4.08 21.84 -23.13
N MET A 54 -4.11 21.46 -21.85
CA MET A 54 -4.97 20.37 -21.38
C MET A 54 -6.45 20.69 -21.63
N GLN A 55 -7.21 19.66 -22.01
CA GLN A 55 -8.66 19.77 -22.20
C GLN A 55 -9.37 20.13 -20.90
N ASP A 56 -10.37 21.01 -20.99
CA ASP A 56 -11.09 21.55 -19.84
C ASP A 56 -11.76 20.44 -19.00
N GLU A 57 -12.42 19.50 -19.65
CA GLU A 57 -13.07 18.35 -18.99
C GLU A 57 -12.07 17.50 -18.20
N ARG A 58 -10.92 17.18 -18.81
CA ARG A 58 -9.86 16.39 -18.15
C ARG A 58 -9.25 17.13 -16.97
N SER A 59 -8.94 18.41 -17.14
CA SER A 59 -8.38 19.22 -16.06
C SER A 59 -9.36 19.39 -14.89
N SER A 60 -10.66 19.44 -15.17
CA SER A 60 -11.71 19.49 -14.14
C SER A 60 -11.81 18.16 -13.40
N ALA A 61 -11.80 17.03 -14.12
CA ALA A 61 -11.81 15.70 -13.51
C ALA A 61 -10.61 15.51 -12.56
N TRP A 62 -9.39 15.79 -13.02
CA TRP A 62 -8.19 15.68 -12.19
C TRP A 62 -8.22 16.62 -10.99
N ALA A 63 -8.69 17.85 -11.19
CA ALA A 63 -8.85 18.80 -10.09
C ALA A 63 -9.81 18.26 -9.03
N GLY A 64 -10.93 17.68 -9.44
CA GLY A 64 -11.92 17.06 -8.54
C GLY A 64 -11.37 15.87 -7.75
N GLU A 65 -10.58 15.01 -8.39
CA GLU A 65 -9.91 13.87 -7.75
C GLU A 65 -8.88 14.34 -6.72
N ILE A 66 -7.96 15.22 -7.11
CA ILE A 66 -6.94 15.79 -6.24
C ILE A 66 -7.59 16.55 -5.08
N TYR A 67 -8.59 17.39 -5.36
CA TYR A 67 -9.32 18.13 -4.34
C TYR A 67 -10.03 17.19 -3.35
N SER A 68 -10.58 16.07 -3.84
CA SER A 68 -11.20 15.06 -2.99
C SER A 68 -10.18 14.33 -2.11
N PHE A 69 -9.00 14.01 -2.63
CA PHE A 69 -7.91 13.43 -1.85
C PHE A 69 -7.45 14.38 -0.73
N ILE A 70 -7.24 15.67 -1.02
CA ILE A 70 -6.73 16.61 -0.02
C ILE A 70 -7.80 17.05 1.00
N THR A 71 -9.08 17.12 0.60
CA THR A 71 -10.13 17.67 1.49
C THR A 71 -11.17 16.66 1.97
N LYS A 72 -11.59 15.68 1.14
CA LYS A 72 -12.75 14.82 1.42
C LYS A 72 -12.38 13.51 2.12
N ILE A 73 -11.23 12.92 1.81
CA ILE A 73 -10.71 11.76 2.55
C ILE A 73 -10.35 12.22 3.97
N LYS A 74 -10.89 11.55 4.99
CA LYS A 74 -10.66 11.88 6.39
C LYS A 74 -10.02 10.73 7.16
N LYS A 75 -9.37 11.06 8.28
CA LYS A 75 -8.97 10.08 9.29
C LYS A 75 -10.16 9.21 9.67
N GLY A 76 -9.95 7.91 9.68
CA GLY A 76 -10.96 6.91 9.96
C GLY A 76 -11.70 6.36 8.76
N ASP A 77 -11.59 6.97 7.57
CA ASP A 77 -12.10 6.40 6.33
C ASP A 77 -11.30 5.16 5.92
N LEU A 78 -11.93 4.27 5.17
CA LEU A 78 -11.27 3.14 4.52
C LEU A 78 -10.80 3.55 3.14
N VAL A 79 -9.71 2.94 2.69
CA VAL A 79 -9.18 3.09 1.34
C VAL A 79 -8.80 1.72 0.78
N ALA A 80 -9.15 1.49 -0.47
CA ALA A 80 -8.77 0.32 -1.25
C ALA A 80 -7.83 0.75 -2.38
N VAL A 81 -6.70 0.07 -2.54
CA VAL A 81 -5.69 0.36 -3.55
C VAL A 81 -5.41 -0.90 -4.38
N PRO A 82 -5.71 -0.89 -5.69
CA PRO A 82 -5.29 -1.96 -6.58
C PRO A 82 -3.77 -1.91 -6.79
N LEU A 83 -3.12 -3.04 -6.57
CA LEU A 83 -1.73 -3.23 -7.00
C LEU A 83 -1.74 -3.52 -8.50
N LYS A 84 -0.92 -2.86 -9.31
CA LYS A 84 -0.73 -3.16 -10.72
C LYS A 84 0.11 -4.40 -10.94
N THR A 85 1.12 -4.64 -10.11
CA THR A 85 2.05 -5.77 -10.31
C THR A 85 1.46 -7.11 -9.89
N ARG A 86 0.43 -7.10 -9.06
CA ARG A 86 -0.26 -8.28 -8.52
C ARG A 86 -1.75 -8.21 -8.80
N ASN A 87 -2.43 -9.36 -8.78
CA ASN A 87 -3.89 -9.40 -8.90
C ASN A 87 -4.59 -9.10 -7.56
N GLU A 88 -4.07 -8.12 -6.81
CA GLU A 88 -4.41 -7.90 -5.41
C GLU A 88 -4.90 -6.47 -5.16
N MET A 89 -5.72 -6.35 -4.11
CA MET A 89 -6.29 -5.12 -3.57
C MET A 89 -5.84 -4.98 -2.12
N LEU A 90 -5.15 -3.90 -1.80
CA LEU A 90 -4.88 -3.52 -0.42
C LEU A 90 -6.07 -2.76 0.14
N ILE A 91 -6.48 -3.08 1.36
CA ILE A 91 -7.50 -2.35 2.09
C ILE A 91 -6.92 -1.91 3.42
N GLY A 92 -7.10 -0.63 3.74
CA GLY A 92 -6.60 -0.05 4.98
C GLY A 92 -7.44 1.12 5.46
N LYS A 93 -7.15 1.56 6.68
CA LYS A 93 -7.81 2.70 7.33
C LYS A 93 -6.90 3.91 7.32
N VAL A 94 -7.40 5.06 6.88
CA VAL A 94 -6.67 6.33 6.89
C VAL A 94 -6.43 6.78 8.34
N THR A 95 -5.17 6.98 8.70
CA THR A 95 -4.73 7.38 10.05
C THR A 95 -4.24 8.82 10.11
N GLY A 96 -3.83 9.38 8.96
CA GLY A 96 -3.25 10.72 8.83
C GLY A 96 -4.14 11.72 8.10
N ASP A 97 -3.86 13.00 8.32
CA ASP A 97 -4.38 14.07 7.46
C ASP A 97 -3.54 14.13 6.18
N TYR A 98 -3.90 15.02 5.25
CA TYR A 98 -3.07 15.26 4.08
C TYR A 98 -1.72 15.84 4.52
N GLU A 99 -0.65 15.31 3.93
CA GLU A 99 0.72 15.78 4.14
C GLU A 99 1.40 15.97 2.78
N TYR A 100 2.16 17.06 2.65
CA TYR A 100 3.08 17.27 1.54
C TYR A 100 4.51 16.97 1.99
N ARG A 101 5.03 15.80 1.61
CA ARG A 101 6.38 15.35 1.98
C ARG A 101 6.99 14.57 0.84
N GLN A 102 8.22 14.91 0.46
CA GLN A 102 8.96 14.17 -0.56
C GLN A 102 9.38 12.79 -0.03
N ILE A 103 8.73 11.74 -0.54
CA ILE A 103 9.12 10.34 -0.31
C ILE A 103 10.00 9.86 -1.47
N SER A 104 9.62 10.23 -2.69
CA SER A 104 10.38 10.01 -3.92
C SER A 104 10.16 11.18 -4.89
N ASP A 105 10.76 11.13 -6.06
CA ASP A 105 10.53 12.13 -7.11
C ASP A 105 9.09 12.10 -7.65
N PHE A 106 8.38 10.97 -7.47
CA PHE A 106 7.01 10.75 -7.95
C PHE A 106 5.96 10.75 -6.83
N VAL A 107 6.37 10.71 -5.56
CA VAL A 107 5.47 10.65 -4.40
C VAL A 107 5.72 11.82 -3.46
N ARG A 108 4.75 12.76 -3.44
CA ARG A 108 4.75 13.93 -2.54
C ARG A 108 3.45 14.19 -1.80
N HIS A 109 2.32 13.85 -2.41
CA HIS A 109 0.99 14.07 -1.86
C HIS A 109 0.50 12.81 -1.17
N ILE A 110 0.59 12.77 0.16
CA ILE A 110 0.42 11.53 0.91
C ILE A 110 -0.62 11.65 2.03
N ARG A 111 -1.12 10.48 2.46
CA ARG A 111 -1.82 10.29 3.74
C ARG A 111 -1.37 8.99 4.36
N SER A 112 -1.19 8.97 5.68
CA SER A 112 -0.88 7.74 6.42
C SER A 112 -2.09 6.81 6.48
N VAL A 113 -1.83 5.51 6.39
CA VAL A 113 -2.82 4.44 6.39
C VAL A 113 -2.33 3.30 7.28
N SER A 114 -3.25 2.57 7.91
CA SER A 114 -2.99 1.27 8.52
C SER A 114 -3.62 0.20 7.65
N TRP A 115 -2.81 -0.60 6.98
CA TRP A 115 -3.28 -1.72 6.16
C TRP A 115 -3.88 -2.82 7.03
N SER A 116 -5.01 -3.39 6.62
CA SER A 116 -5.74 -4.42 7.39
C SER A 116 -6.06 -5.67 6.59
N LYS A 117 -6.32 -5.56 5.28
CA LYS A 117 -6.69 -6.71 4.43
C LYS A 117 -5.99 -6.62 3.08
N THR A 118 -5.64 -7.78 2.52
CA THR A 118 -5.28 -7.92 1.11
C THR A 118 -6.21 -8.97 0.52
N ILE A 119 -6.90 -8.65 -0.58
CA ILE A 119 -7.80 -9.59 -1.28
C ILE A 119 -7.53 -9.60 -2.77
N GLN A 120 -8.05 -10.59 -3.51
CA GLN A 120 -7.93 -10.61 -4.96
C GLN A 120 -8.82 -9.50 -5.57
N LYS A 121 -8.41 -8.96 -6.71
CA LYS A 121 -9.19 -7.93 -7.43
C LYS A 121 -10.60 -8.40 -7.80
N GLY A 122 -10.74 -9.63 -8.30
CA GLY A 122 -12.04 -10.19 -8.68
C GLY A 122 -13.00 -10.28 -7.49
N ASP A 123 -12.51 -10.75 -6.34
CA ASP A 123 -13.30 -10.81 -5.11
C ASP A 123 -13.76 -9.40 -4.68
N PHE A 124 -12.89 -8.40 -4.83
CA PHE A 124 -13.23 -7.01 -4.52
C PHE A 124 -14.30 -6.44 -5.46
N GLU A 125 -14.16 -6.68 -6.76
CA GLU A 125 -15.13 -6.22 -7.77
C GLU A 125 -16.52 -6.83 -7.51
N GLU A 126 -16.58 -8.12 -7.19
CA GLU A 126 -17.82 -8.81 -6.85
C GLU A 126 -18.41 -8.33 -5.51
N GLU A 127 -17.58 -8.23 -4.46
CA GLU A 127 -18.03 -7.86 -3.12
C GLU A 127 -18.56 -6.42 -3.08
N TYR A 128 -17.93 -5.48 -3.78
CA TYR A 128 -18.25 -4.05 -3.71
C TYR A 128 -19.01 -3.50 -4.93
N ASP A 129 -19.28 -4.32 -5.94
CA ASP A 129 -19.91 -3.92 -7.22
C ASP A 129 -19.18 -2.74 -7.88
N VAL A 130 -17.87 -2.92 -8.05
CA VAL A 130 -16.95 -1.88 -8.56
C VAL A 130 -16.30 -2.34 -9.85
N ASP A 131 -16.17 -1.44 -10.82
CA ASP A 131 -15.38 -1.63 -12.03
C ASP A 131 -13.97 -1.05 -11.87
N LEU A 132 -12.94 -1.91 -11.76
CA LEU A 132 -11.56 -1.44 -11.64
C LEU A 132 -10.99 -0.92 -12.97
N SER A 133 -11.63 -1.22 -14.12
CA SER A 133 -11.20 -0.78 -15.45
C SER A 133 -11.52 0.67 -15.77
N SER A 134 -12.34 1.31 -14.93
CA SER A 134 -12.71 2.73 -15.06
C SER A 134 -11.45 3.65 -15.06
N PRO A 135 -11.43 4.78 -15.79
CA PRO A 135 -10.23 5.61 -15.89
C PRO A 135 -9.96 6.49 -14.65
N GLU A 136 -10.92 6.63 -13.74
CA GLU A 136 -10.82 7.50 -12.57
C GLU A 136 -9.81 6.99 -11.56
N THR A 137 -9.01 7.92 -11.05
CA THR A 137 -7.97 7.67 -10.05
C THR A 137 -8.57 7.48 -8.67
N LEU A 138 -9.61 8.24 -8.33
CA LEU A 138 -10.21 8.27 -7.01
C LEU A 138 -11.73 8.33 -7.12
N PHE A 139 -12.42 7.38 -6.49
CA PHE A 139 -13.86 7.44 -6.34
C PHE A 139 -14.34 6.87 -5.01
N LEU A 140 -15.54 7.30 -4.64
CA LEU A 140 -16.24 6.85 -3.44
C LEU A 140 -16.96 5.53 -3.76
N ILE A 141 -16.73 4.51 -2.96
CA ILE A 141 -17.44 3.24 -3.04
C ILE A 141 -18.74 3.38 -2.25
N GLU A 142 -19.87 3.14 -2.90
CA GLU A 142 -21.18 3.10 -2.25
C GLU A 142 -21.37 1.76 -1.52
N ALA A 143 -20.60 1.56 -0.46
CA ALA A 143 -20.76 0.39 0.42
C ALA A 143 -21.71 0.70 1.57
N GLY A 144 -22.68 -0.19 1.81
CA GLY A 144 -23.57 -0.10 2.96
C GLY A 144 -22.84 -0.37 4.28
N PRO A 145 -23.36 0.16 5.42
CA PRO A 145 -22.69 0.13 6.71
C PRO A 145 -22.30 -1.27 7.20
N GLU A 146 -23.03 -2.30 6.77
CA GLU A 146 -22.80 -3.71 7.07
C GLU A 146 -21.47 -4.26 6.54
N LYS A 147 -20.97 -3.76 5.41
CA LYS A 147 -19.70 -4.23 4.80
C LYS A 147 -18.46 -3.69 5.53
N PHE A 148 -18.62 -2.68 6.38
CA PHE A 148 -17.51 -2.13 7.17
C PHE A 148 -17.21 -2.91 8.46
N SER A 149 -18.09 -3.85 8.82
CA SER A 149 -17.99 -4.63 10.06
C SER A 149 -16.80 -5.60 10.04
N GLU A 150 -16.49 -6.18 8.88
CA GLU A 150 -15.43 -7.18 8.73
C GLU A 150 -14.02 -6.57 8.63
N THR A 151 -13.90 -5.33 8.17
CA THR A 151 -12.60 -4.65 8.00
C THR A 151 -12.08 -3.98 9.27
N THR A 152 -12.89 -4.01 10.36
CA THR A 152 -12.57 -3.41 11.65
C THR A 152 -12.13 -4.44 12.70
N GLU A 153 -11.78 -5.66 12.29
CA GLU A 153 -11.07 -6.56 13.20
C GLU A 153 -9.64 -6.03 13.41
N ILE A 154 -9.50 -5.17 14.41
CA ILE A 154 -8.26 -5.05 15.14
C ILE A 154 -7.92 -6.48 15.56
N LYS A 155 -6.93 -7.11 14.91
CA LYS A 155 -6.42 -8.42 15.35
C LYS A 155 -6.23 -8.31 16.85
N THR A 156 -6.96 -9.14 17.60
CA THR A 156 -6.89 -9.06 19.06
C THR A 156 -5.44 -9.26 19.48
N LEU A 157 -5.03 -8.63 20.59
CA LEU A 157 -3.68 -8.80 21.14
C LEU A 157 -3.28 -10.28 21.26
N GLY A 158 -4.24 -11.17 21.51
CA GLY A 158 -4.02 -12.62 21.52
C GLY A 158 -3.59 -13.18 20.17
N VAL A 159 -4.27 -12.83 19.07
CA VAL A 159 -3.91 -13.29 17.72
C VAL A 159 -2.54 -12.75 17.30
N LEU A 160 -2.23 -11.48 17.61
CA LEU A 160 -0.91 -10.92 17.33
C LEU A 160 0.20 -11.59 18.16
N LEU A 161 -0.08 -11.95 19.43
CA LEU A 161 0.84 -12.70 20.27
C LEU A 161 1.10 -14.11 19.74
N GLU A 162 0.06 -14.79 19.24
CA GLU A 162 0.19 -16.11 18.62
C GLU A 162 1.01 -16.05 17.32
N GLU A 163 0.73 -15.09 16.43
CA GLU A 163 1.51 -14.89 15.21
C GLU A 163 2.98 -14.59 15.53
N LEU A 164 3.24 -13.69 16.47
CA LEU A 164 4.60 -13.34 16.89
C LEU A 164 5.34 -14.54 17.49
N ASN A 165 4.68 -15.31 18.35
CA ASN A 165 5.27 -16.53 18.93
C ASN A 165 5.57 -17.58 17.86
N CYS A 166 4.66 -17.75 16.89
CA CYS A 166 4.89 -18.65 15.76
C CYS A 166 6.14 -18.25 14.96
N THR A 167 6.28 -16.97 14.62
CA THR A 167 7.47 -16.45 13.93
C THR A 167 8.75 -16.63 14.76
N LEU A 168 8.67 -16.46 16.09
CA LEU A 168 9.79 -16.69 17.00
C LEU A 168 10.21 -18.17 17.05
N ASP A 169 9.25 -19.10 17.02
CA ASP A 169 9.51 -20.55 17.00
C ASP A 169 10.16 -20.98 15.67
N GLU A 170 9.72 -20.42 14.55
CA GLU A 170 10.34 -20.63 13.23
C GLU A 170 11.79 -20.13 13.21
N LEU A 171 12.04 -18.93 13.74
CA LEU A 171 13.39 -18.38 13.90
C LEU A 171 14.27 -19.24 14.81
N GLY A 172 13.72 -19.76 15.91
CA GLY A 172 14.41 -20.68 16.81
C GLY A 172 14.83 -21.97 16.10
N SER A 173 13.91 -22.56 15.34
CA SER A 173 14.14 -23.78 14.56
C SER A 173 15.21 -23.56 13.47
N LEU A 174 15.15 -22.43 12.78
CA LEU A 174 16.16 -22.04 11.78
C LEU A 174 17.55 -21.93 12.42
N LYS A 175 17.64 -21.28 13.58
CA LYS A 175 18.89 -21.10 14.33
C LYS A 175 19.51 -22.43 14.73
N GLU A 176 18.73 -23.36 15.28
CA GLU A 176 19.23 -24.68 15.70
C GLU A 176 19.83 -25.46 14.52
N ARG A 177 19.15 -25.43 13.39
CA ARG A 177 19.57 -26.15 12.19
C ARG A 177 20.81 -25.53 11.52
N LEU A 178 20.95 -24.20 11.55
CA LEU A 178 22.19 -23.52 11.13
C LEU A 178 23.37 -23.87 12.05
N LEU A 179 23.12 -24.00 13.37
CA LEU A 179 24.12 -24.43 14.34
C LEU A 179 24.60 -25.86 14.05
N GLU A 180 23.68 -26.78 13.77
CA GLU A 180 24.01 -28.16 13.40
C GLU A 180 24.88 -28.22 12.13
N LEU A 181 24.51 -27.45 11.09
CA LEU A 181 25.29 -27.36 9.85
C LEU A 181 26.68 -26.75 10.10
N THR A 182 26.78 -25.79 11.02
CA THR A 182 28.07 -25.19 11.42
C THR A 182 28.96 -26.21 12.13
N TYR A 183 28.41 -27.04 13.03
CA TYR A 183 29.18 -28.12 13.66
C TYR A 183 29.65 -29.16 12.65
N ARG A 184 28.78 -29.55 11.70
CA ARG A 184 29.15 -30.47 10.62
C ARG A 184 30.25 -29.91 9.71
N LEU A 185 30.24 -28.60 9.45
CA LEU A 185 31.32 -27.92 8.73
C LEU A 185 32.64 -27.94 9.49
N ALA A 186 32.59 -27.80 10.82
CA ALA A 186 33.78 -27.81 11.65
C ALA A 186 34.44 -29.21 11.75
N ASP A 187 33.65 -30.28 11.56
CA ASP A 187 34.09 -31.67 11.73
C ASP A 187 34.46 -32.37 10.41
N THR A 188 34.22 -31.75 9.25
CA THR A 188 34.52 -32.34 7.93
C THR A 188 35.72 -31.68 7.25
N GLU A 189 36.66 -32.50 6.78
CA GLU A 189 37.79 -32.07 5.95
C GLU A 189 37.53 -32.31 4.44
N GLU A 190 36.42 -32.97 4.09
CA GLU A 190 36.06 -33.28 2.71
C GLU A 190 35.49 -32.05 1.98
N ARG A 191 36.24 -31.55 1.01
CA ARG A 191 35.87 -30.37 0.19
C ARG A 191 34.47 -30.48 -0.44
N LEU A 192 34.06 -31.68 -0.84
CA LEU A 192 32.78 -31.93 -1.51
C LEU A 192 31.60 -31.86 -0.51
N GLU A 193 31.84 -32.25 0.74
CA GLU A 193 30.86 -32.18 1.83
C GLU A 193 30.71 -30.75 2.37
N VAL A 194 31.83 -30.02 2.49
CA VAL A 194 31.82 -28.57 2.78
C VAL A 194 30.95 -27.81 1.78
N GLN A 195 31.08 -28.09 0.48
CA GLN A 195 30.28 -27.44 -0.57
C GLN A 195 28.79 -27.76 -0.45
N LYS A 196 28.43 -29.00 -0.09
CA LYS A 196 27.02 -29.39 0.12
C LYS A 196 26.42 -28.68 1.32
N ILE A 197 27.13 -28.63 2.44
CA ILE A 197 26.65 -27.98 3.66
C ILE A 197 26.49 -26.47 3.44
N ALA A 198 27.46 -25.82 2.78
CA ALA A 198 27.36 -24.40 2.44
C ALA A 198 26.15 -24.07 1.55
N ALA A 199 25.87 -24.91 0.54
CA ALA A 199 24.70 -24.74 -0.32
C ALA A 199 23.37 -24.94 0.45
N GLU A 200 23.34 -25.85 1.43
CA GLU A 200 22.17 -26.05 2.29
C GLU A 200 21.91 -24.82 3.18
N MET A 201 22.97 -24.27 3.80
CA MET A 201 22.88 -23.02 4.57
C MET A 201 22.39 -21.84 3.72
N GLU A 202 22.91 -21.69 2.50
CA GLU A 202 22.51 -20.60 1.60
C GLU A 202 21.03 -20.71 1.18
N LYS A 203 20.54 -21.93 0.97
CA LYS A 203 19.13 -22.18 0.66
C LYS A 203 18.19 -21.86 1.83
N MET A 204 18.66 -22.02 3.06
CA MET A 204 17.87 -21.75 4.27
C MET A 204 17.78 -20.26 4.62
N LEU A 205 18.68 -19.43 4.09
CA LEU A 205 18.75 -17.98 4.37
C LEU A 205 18.10 -17.11 3.27
N LYS A 206 17.60 -17.74 2.20
CA LYS A 206 16.84 -17.10 1.12
C LYS A 206 15.35 -17.26 1.35
#